data_AF-A0A534K318-F1
#
_entry.id   AF-A0A534K318-F1
#
_cell.length_a   1.000
_cell.length_b   1.000
_cell.length_c   1.000
_cell.angle_alpha   90.00
_cell.angle_beta   90.00
_cell.angle_gamma   90.00
#
_symmetry.space_group_name_H-M   'P 1'
#
loop_
_entity.id
_entity.type
_entity.pdbx_description
1 polymer ?
#
loop_
_entity_poly.entity_id
_entity_poly.type
_entity_poly.pdbx_seq_one_letter_code
_entity_poly.pdbx_strand_id
1 'polypeptide(L)' 'MASTTTISLRKQTKELLRQIRSKGQTYDEVVRALIEKTSFTEHDARCNRILEEEEFVPLDEL' A
#
# COMPACT_ATOMS: atom_id res chain seq x y z
N MET A 1 3.24 20.89 -3.86
CA MET A 1 2.32 20.49 -2.78
C MET A 1 1.52 19.31 -3.29
N ALA A 2 1.69 18.12 -2.72
CA ALA A 2 0.94 16.94 -3.16
C ALA A 2 -0.56 17.17 -2.87
N SER A 3 -1.41 16.87 -3.85
CA SER A 3 -2.86 16.94 -3.68
C SER A 3 -3.31 15.91 -2.66
N THR A 4 -4.02 16.33 -1.62
CA THR A 4 -4.61 15.42 -0.64
C THR A 4 -5.98 14.95 -1.11
N THR A 5 -6.27 13.66 -0.95
CA THR A 5 -7.58 13.08 -1.24
C THR A 5 -8.25 12.63 0.07
N THR A 6 -9.56 12.85 0.19
CA THR A 6 -10.34 12.40 1.34
C THR A 6 -10.88 11.00 1.11
N ILE A 7 -10.65 10.11 2.05
CA ILE A 7 -11.18 8.74 2.04
C ILE A 7 -12.10 8.56 3.25
N SER A 8 -13.29 8.03 3.01
CA SER A 8 -14.23 7.69 4.07
C SER A 8 -13.80 6.39 4.76
N LEU A 9 -13.65 6.44 6.09
CA LEU A 9 -13.27 5.29 6.91
C LEU A 9 -14.27 5.10 8.04
N ARG A 10 -14.39 3.86 8.52
CA ARG A 10 -15.15 3.58 9.76
C ARG A 10 -14.44 4.23 10.95
N LYS A 11 -15.22 4.68 11.93
CA LYS A 11 -14.68 5.30 13.16
C LYS A 11 -13.65 4.39 13.86
N GLN A 12 -13.93 3.09 13.90
CA GLN A 12 -13.03 2.08 14.49
C GLN A 12 -11.68 2.02 13.75
N THR A 13 -11.68 2.02 12.42
CA THR A 13 -10.45 2.01 11.61
C THR A 13 -9.60 3.25 11.83
N LYS A 14 -10.24 4.43 11.93
CA LYS A 14 -9.54 5.68 12.27
C LYS A 14 -8.91 5.62 13.66
N GLU A 15 -9.56 4.96 14.61
CA GLU A 15 -9.04 4.79 15.96
C GLU A 15 -7.82 3.86 16.00
N LEU A 16 -7.85 2.76 15.24
CA LEU A 16 -6.68 1.89 15.07
C LEU A 16 -5.48 2.64 14.49
N LEU A 17 -5.72 3.44 13.43
CA LEU A 17 -4.67 4.29 12.86
C LEU A 17 -4.12 5.29 13.88
N ARG A 18 -4.96 5.82 14.79
CA ARG A 18 -4.54 6.73 15.86
C ARG A 18 -3.66 6.03 16.90
N GLN A 19 -3.95 4.77 17.22
CA GLN A 19 -3.19 3.98 18.19
C GLN A 19 -1.82 3.54 17.65
N ILE A 20 -1.74 3.23 16.35
CA ILE A 20 -0.50 2.77 15.69
C ILE A 20 0.44 3.95 15.38
N ARG A 21 -0.11 5.15 15.22
CA ARG A 21 0.63 6.38 14.92
C ARG A 21 1.60 6.75 16.06
N SER A 22 2.84 7.07 15.72
CA SER A 22 3.80 7.69 16.65
C SER A 22 3.59 9.21 16.77
N LYS A 23 4.01 9.80 17.90
CA LYS A 23 3.85 11.24 18.14
C LYS A 23 4.48 12.05 17.01
N GLY A 24 3.66 12.86 16.32
CA GLY A 24 4.10 13.71 15.21
C GLY A 24 3.85 13.17 13.81
N GLN A 25 3.62 11.85 13.63
CA GLN A 25 3.36 11.27 12.30
C GLN A 25 2.04 11.76 11.71
N THR A 26 1.81 11.74 10.40
CA THR A 26 0.48 12.01 9.82
C THR A 26 -0.29 10.71 9.56
N TYR A 27 -1.60 10.79 9.30
CA TYR A 27 -2.34 9.62 8.84
C TYR A 27 -1.84 9.12 7.49
N ASP A 28 -1.40 10.03 6.60
CA ASP A 28 -0.81 9.68 5.31
C ASP A 28 0.48 8.87 5.47
N GLU A 29 1.37 9.29 6.38
CA GLU A 29 2.61 8.59 6.68
C GLU A 29 2.37 7.19 7.27
N VAL A 30 1.39 7.07 8.18
CA VAL A 30 1.03 5.76 8.76
C VAL A 30 0.45 4.84 7.69
N VAL A 31 -0.44 5.36 6.83
CA VAL A 31 -1.03 4.57 5.73
C VAL A 31 0.05 4.15 4.73
N ARG A 32 0.95 5.06 4.34
CA ARG A 32 2.07 4.74 3.44
C ARG A 32 3.00 3.69 4.04
N ALA A 33 3.38 3.83 5.31
CA ALA A 33 4.23 2.85 6.00
C ALA A 33 3.55 1.47 6.14
N LEU A 34 2.24 1.43 6.35
CA LEU A 34 1.48 0.17 6.35
C LEU A 34 1.45 -0.45 4.96
N ILE A 35 1.21 0.33 3.91
CA ILE A 35 1.22 -0.13 2.51
C ILE A 35 2.61 -0.65 2.12
N GLU A 36 3.69 0.02 2.51
CA GLU A 36 5.06 -0.43 2.24
C GLU A 36 5.37 -1.75 2.94
N LYS A 37 4.97 -1.89 4.21
CA LYS A 37 5.10 -3.14 4.97
C LYS A 37 4.29 -4.29 4.36
N THR A 38 3.05 -4.04 3.96
CA THR A 38 2.22 -5.06 3.30
C THR A 38 2.71 -5.35 1.90
N SER A 39 3.23 -4.36 1.15
CA SER A 39 3.84 -4.58 -0.16
C SER A 39 5.05 -5.49 -0.05
N PHE A 40 5.88 -5.33 0.99
CA PHE A 40 6.99 -6.25 1.25
C PHE A 40 6.51 -7.68 1.61
N THR A 41 5.31 -7.82 2.17
CA THR A 41 4.76 -9.10 2.64
C THR A 41 3.86 -9.80 1.61
N GLU A 42 3.20 -9.06 0.71
CA GLU A 42 2.25 -9.56 -0.30
C GLU A 42 2.82 -9.59 -1.73
N HIS A 43 3.93 -8.89 -2.01
CA HIS A 43 4.63 -9.03 -3.30
C HIS A 43 5.10 -10.47 -3.53
N ASP A 44 5.27 -11.27 -2.47
CA ASP A 44 5.66 -12.67 -2.58
C ASP A 44 4.51 -13.63 -2.94
N ALA A 45 3.25 -13.26 -2.70
CA ALA A 45 2.10 -14.14 -2.95
C ALA A 45 1.34 -13.81 -4.24
N ARG A 46 1.31 -12.53 -4.64
CA ARG A 46 0.52 -12.07 -5.80
C ARG A 46 1.36 -11.87 -7.06
N CYS A 47 2.64 -11.51 -6.97
CA CYS A 47 3.53 -11.46 -8.13
C CYS A 47 3.99 -12.86 -8.57
N ASN A 48 4.17 -13.81 -7.64
CA ASN A 48 4.41 -15.21 -7.99
C ASN A 48 3.26 -15.82 -8.79
N ARG A 49 2.00 -15.40 -8.56
CA ARG A 49 0.85 -15.89 -9.35
C ARG A 49 0.80 -15.34 -10.79
N ILE A 50 1.27 -14.12 -11.02
CA ILE A 50 1.29 -13.51 -12.37
C ILE A 50 2.50 -14.02 -13.18
N LEU A 51 3.65 -14.26 -12.52
CA LEU A 51 4.84 -14.83 -13.15
C LEU A 51 4.69 -16.30 -13.57
N GLU A 52 3.73 -17.04 -13.02
CA GLU A 52 3.51 -18.46 -13.34
C GLU A 52 2.65 -18.67 -14.60
N GLU A 53 1.84 -17.67 -15.01
CA GLU A 53 0.90 -17.80 -16.14
C GLU A 53 1.14 -16.84 -17.32
N GLU A 54 1.94 -15.77 -17.17
CA GLU A 54 2.18 -14.81 -18.27
C GLU A 54 3.68 -14.66 -18.58
N GLU A 55 4.06 -14.99 -19.83
CA GLU A 55 5.41 -14.77 -20.37
C GLU A 55 5.68 -13.27 -20.50
N PHE A 56 6.80 -12.81 -19.94
CA PHE A 56 7.21 -11.41 -20.03
C PHE A 56 7.55 -11.03 -21.46
N VAL A 57 6.79 -10.12 -22.08
CA VAL A 57 7.11 -9.54 -23.39
C VAL A 57 7.76 -8.16 -23.20
N PRO A 58 9.03 -7.96 -23.60
CA PRO A 58 9.68 -6.66 -23.59
C PRO A 58 8.95 -5.65 -24.49
N LEU A 59 8.95 -4.37 -24.10
CA LEU A 59 8.34 -3.29 -24.89
C LEU A 59 8.97 -3.11 -26.27
N ASP A 60 10.18 -3.63 -26.48
CA ASP A 60 10.89 -3.60 -27.76
C ASP A 60 10.33 -4.60 -28.78
N GLU A 61 9.41 -5.48 -28.38
CA GLU A 61 8.78 -6.51 -29.22
C GLU A 61 7.32 -6.19 -29.64
N LEU A 62 6.84 -4.97 -29.36
CA LEU A 62 5.52 -4.46 -29.79
C LEU A 62 5.55 -3.73 -31.13
#